data_AF-A0A849BC79-F1
#
_entry.id   AF-A0A849BC79-F1
#
_cell.length_a   1.000
_cell.length_b   1.000
_cell.length_c   1.000
_cell.angle_alpha   90.00
_cell.angle_beta   90.00
_cell.angle_gamma   90.00
#
_symmetry.space_group_name_H-M   'P 1'
#
loop_
_entity.id
_entity.type
_entity.pdbx_description
1 polymer ?
#
loop_
_entity_poly.entity_id
_entity_poly.type
_entity_poly.pdbx_seq_one_letter_code
_entity_poly.pdbx_strand_id
1 'polypeptide(L)'
;MPHRLFLLLTVIWAGSLWTIGYLVAPTLFAVLPSREMAGMLAGQLFRTEAVLGVVIGVLQLVLCNVMIRRGATRYRALRWLVLGMLCCVLIGYFGLQPFMESLRHKAQAMGLGVSESPFRARFGMLHGVSSAFYLLQSLLALVLVWRLAGRRTVAED
;
A
#
# COMPACT_ATOMS: atom_id res chain seq x y z
N MET A 1 -22.26 13.75 -5.98
CA MET A 1 -21.53 13.47 -4.72
C MET A 1 -20.67 12.20 -4.73
N PRO A 2 -21.17 10.98 -5.00
CA PRO A 2 -20.39 9.74 -4.81
C PRO A 2 -19.11 9.66 -5.66
N HIS A 3 -19.12 10.24 -6.86
CA HIS A 3 -17.93 10.32 -7.71
C HIS A 3 -16.83 11.22 -7.10
N ARG A 4 -17.18 12.38 -6.54
CA ARG A 4 -16.20 13.29 -5.91
C ARG A 4 -15.55 12.65 -4.70
N LEU A 5 -16.34 11.95 -3.87
CA LEU A 5 -15.83 11.16 -2.75
C LEU A 5 -14.89 10.05 -3.23
N PHE A 6 -15.25 9.32 -4.29
CA PHE A 6 -14.37 8.30 -4.86
C PHE A 6 -13.02 8.87 -5.30
N LEU A 7 -13.00 10.05 -5.93
CA LEU A 7 -11.77 10.74 -6.33
C LEU A 7 -10.92 11.16 -5.11
N LEU A 8 -11.54 11.75 -4.09
CA LEU A 8 -10.83 12.14 -2.86
C LEU A 8 -10.18 10.93 -2.18
N LEU A 9 -10.92 9.83 -2.06
CA LEU A 9 -10.40 8.56 -1.53
C LEU A 9 -9.23 8.04 -2.36
N THR A 10 -9.31 8.10 -3.69
CA THR A 10 -8.20 7.69 -4.57
C THR A 10 -6.96 8.56 -4.34
N VAL A 11 -7.11 9.89 -4.26
CA VAL A 11 -5.97 10.79 -4.07
C VAL A 11 -5.31 10.56 -2.72
N ILE A 12 -6.10 10.39 -1.65
CA ILE A 12 -5.57 10.11 -0.32
C ILE A 12 -4.77 8.81 -0.34
N TRP A 13 -5.35 7.72 -0.85
CA TRP A 13 -4.69 6.41 -0.81
C TRP A 13 -3.48 6.31 -1.75
N ALA A 14 -3.61 6.75 -3.00
CA ALA A 14 -2.49 6.71 -3.94
C ALA A 14 -1.37 7.65 -3.50
N GLY A 15 -1.72 8.85 -3.01
CA GLY A 15 -0.77 9.83 -2.51
C GLY A 15 0.00 9.30 -1.30
N SER A 16 -0.69 8.80 -0.27
CA SER A 16 -0.03 8.26 0.93
C SER A 16 0.83 7.05 0.60
N LEU A 17 0.35 6.13 -0.24
CA LEU A 17 1.09 4.97 -0.72
C LEU A 17 2.42 5.39 -1.36
N TRP A 18 2.40 6.37 -2.28
CA TRP A 18 3.63 6.77 -2.95
C TRP A 18 4.56 7.56 -2.03
N THR A 19 4.02 8.48 -1.23
CA THR A 19 4.80 9.25 -0.26
C THR A 19 5.49 8.34 0.75
N ILE A 20 4.78 7.38 1.35
CA ILE A 20 5.36 6.50 2.36
C ILE A 20 6.41 5.57 1.75
N GLY A 21 6.08 4.91 0.64
CA GLY A 21 6.93 3.87 0.06
C GLY A 21 8.16 4.38 -0.68
N TYR A 22 8.05 5.51 -1.38
CA TYR A 22 9.10 5.99 -2.29
C TYR A 22 9.79 7.27 -1.82
N LEU A 23 9.26 7.96 -0.81
CA LEU A 23 9.90 9.14 -0.22
C LEU A 23 10.28 8.89 1.24
N VAL A 24 9.29 8.65 2.11
CA VAL A 24 9.52 8.60 3.56
C VAL A 24 10.39 7.42 3.96
N ALA A 25 10.10 6.19 3.52
CA ALA A 25 10.90 5.03 3.90
C ALA A 25 12.38 5.17 3.47
N PRO A 26 12.70 5.53 2.21
CA PRO A 26 14.08 5.81 1.80
C PRO A 26 14.75 6.89 2.64
N THR A 27 14.06 8.00 2.93
CA THR A 27 14.60 9.08 3.78
C THR A 27 14.92 8.58 5.19
N LEU A 28 14.07 7.76 5.81
CA LEU A 28 14.34 7.19 7.13
C LEU A 28 15.62 6.35 7.14
N PHE A 29 15.81 5.50 6.12
CA PHE A 29 17.01 4.66 6.00
C PHE A 29 18.28 5.44 5.63
N ALA A 30 18.15 6.64 5.05
CA ALA A 30 19.27 7.49 4.69
C ALA A 30 19.73 8.40 5.84
N VAL A 31 18.80 8.92 6.64
CA VAL A 31 19.08 9.96 7.64
C VAL A 31 19.29 9.40 9.04
N LEU A 32 18.60 8.31 9.41
CA LEU A 32 18.71 7.78 10.77
C LEU A 32 20.01 6.98 10.95
N PRO A 33 20.73 7.19 12.07
CA PRO A 33 22.00 6.50 12.33
C PRO A 33 21.80 5.00 12.58
N SER A 34 20.66 4.61 13.15
CA SER A 34 20.32 3.21 13.40
C SER A 34 19.38 2.67 12.31
N ARG A 35 19.84 1.64 11.59
CA ARG A 35 19.01 0.90 10.62
C ARG A 35 17.84 0.20 11.29
N GLU A 36 18.00 -0.21 12.56
CA GLU A 36 16.92 -0.79 13.35
C GLU A 36 15.85 0.26 13.64
N MET A 37 16.24 1.46 14.07
CA MET A 37 15.31 2.57 14.30
C MET A 37 14.55 2.94 13.02
N ALA A 38 15.25 3.03 11.88
CA ALA A 38 14.61 3.27 10.58
C ALA A 38 13.59 2.16 10.24
N GLY A 39 13.95 0.90 10.46
CA GLY A 39 13.07 -0.24 10.24
C GLY A 39 11.82 -0.23 11.12
N MET A 40 11.94 0.15 12.40
CA MET A 40 10.80 0.27 13.31
C MET A 40 9.83 1.37 12.87
N LEU A 41 10.34 2.58 12.57
CA LEU A 41 9.51 3.70 12.14
C LEU A 41 8.86 3.41 10.77
N ALA A 42 9.60 2.85 9.83
CA ALA A 42 9.05 2.40 8.55
C ALA A 42 7.93 1.37 8.76
N GLY A 43 8.12 0.40 9.66
CA GLY A 43 7.10 -0.59 10.00
C GLY A 43 5.81 0.01 10.55
N GLN A 44 5.91 1.06 11.39
CA GLN A 44 4.74 1.79 11.91
C GLN A 44 4.02 2.59 10.81
N LEU A 45 4.77 3.24 9.92
CA LEU A 45 4.19 3.96 8.78
C LEU A 45 3.47 3.01 7.81
N PHE A 46 4.09 1.87 7.47
CA PHE A 46 3.44 0.85 6.63
C PHE A 46 2.22 0.22 7.31
N ARG A 47 2.22 0.07 8.65
CA ARG A 47 1.00 -0.33 9.39
C ARG A 47 -0.13 0.66 9.18
N THR A 48 0.18 1.94 9.36
CA THR A 48 -0.80 3.03 9.22
C THR A 48 -1.33 3.08 7.79
N GLU A 49 -0.46 3.00 6.80
CA GLU A 49 -0.82 2.92 5.37
C GLU A 49 -1.66 1.68 5.06
N ALA A 50 -1.34 0.51 5.61
CA ALA A 50 -2.11 -0.70 5.37
C ALA A 50 -3.53 -0.60 5.94
N VAL A 51 -3.68 -0.07 7.16
CA VAL A 51 -5.01 0.16 7.76
C VAL A 51 -5.80 1.19 6.96
N LEU A 52 -5.16 2.32 6.60
CA LEU A 52 -5.74 3.35 5.75
C LEU A 52 -6.23 2.76 4.41
N GLY A 53 -5.39 1.96 3.75
CA GLY A 53 -5.70 1.32 2.48
C GLY A 53 -6.84 0.32 2.58
N VAL A 54 -6.95 -0.45 3.67
CA VAL A 54 -8.11 -1.33 3.90
C VAL A 54 -9.38 -0.52 4.04
N VAL A 55 -9.38 0.52 4.88
CA VAL A 55 -10.56 1.38 5.10
C VAL A 55 -10.99 2.04 3.79
N ILE A 56 -10.05 2.66 3.08
CA ILE A 56 -10.35 3.33 1.81
C ILE A 56 -10.81 2.32 0.75
N GLY A 57 -10.12 1.19 0.62
CA GLY A 57 -10.46 0.15 -0.35
C GLY A 57 -11.87 -0.38 -0.16
N VAL A 58 -12.27 -0.67 1.09
CA VAL A 58 -13.65 -1.11 1.40
C VAL A 58 -14.67 -0.03 1.03
N LEU A 59 -14.43 1.23 1.41
CA LEU A 59 -15.31 2.34 1.07
C LEU A 59 -15.44 2.52 -0.46
N GLN A 60 -14.34 2.42 -1.19
CA GLN A 60 -14.33 2.50 -2.66
C GLN A 60 -15.07 1.33 -3.31
N LEU A 61 -14.96 0.11 -2.79
CA LEU A 61 -15.72 -1.04 -3.28
C LEU A 61 -17.24 -0.85 -3.08
N VAL A 62 -17.65 -0.33 -1.93
CA VAL A 62 -19.05 0.04 -1.67
C VAL A 62 -19.52 1.09 -2.68
N LEU A 63 -18.75 2.16 -2.89
CA LEU A 63 -19.08 3.21 -3.86
C LEU A 63 -19.16 2.65 -5.28
N CYS A 64 -18.22 1.79 -5.69
CA CYS A 64 -18.28 1.09 -6.98
C CYS A 64 -19.60 0.34 -7.14
N ASN A 65 -20.01 -0.45 -6.15
CA ASN A 65 -21.25 -1.23 -6.20
C ASN A 65 -22.49 -0.31 -6.29
N VAL A 66 -22.54 0.78 -5.50
CA VAL A 66 -23.62 1.77 -5.57
C VAL A 66 -23.69 2.41 -6.97
N MET A 67 -22.56 2.79 -7.55
CA MET A 67 -22.51 3.43 -8.87
C MET A 67 -22.89 2.45 -9.98
N ILE A 68 -22.47 1.19 -9.90
CA ILE A 68 -22.86 0.14 -10.86
C ILE A 68 -24.39 -0.07 -10.83
N ARG A 69 -25.00 -0.14 -9.64
CA ARG A 69 -26.46 -0.27 -9.48
C ARG A 69 -27.23 0.91 -10.05
N ARG A 70 -26.62 2.11 -10.06
CA ARG A 70 -27.18 3.33 -10.68
C ARG A 70 -26.89 3.44 -12.20
N GLY A 71 -26.42 2.37 -12.84
CA GLY A 71 -26.18 2.32 -14.28
C GLY A 71 -24.80 2.79 -14.74
N ALA A 72 -23.92 3.23 -13.84
CA ALA A 72 -22.57 3.67 -14.20
C ALA A 72 -21.62 2.48 -14.41
N THR A 73 -21.78 1.77 -15.53
CA THR A 73 -21.07 0.52 -15.88
C THR A 73 -19.55 0.62 -15.83
N ARG A 74 -18.98 1.82 -16.05
CA ARG A 74 -17.53 2.09 -15.91
C ARG A 74 -16.93 1.65 -14.58
N TYR A 75 -17.71 1.72 -13.49
CA TYR A 75 -17.24 1.36 -12.15
C TYR A 75 -17.01 -0.16 -12.01
N ARG A 76 -17.45 -0.99 -12.96
CA ARG A 76 -17.12 -2.42 -12.99
C ARG A 76 -15.61 -2.65 -13.15
N ALA A 77 -14.98 -1.94 -14.07
CA ALA A 77 -13.53 -2.03 -14.28
C ALA A 77 -12.74 -1.44 -13.10
N LEU A 78 -13.19 -0.28 -12.58
CA LEU A 78 -12.56 0.34 -11.41
C LEU A 78 -12.66 -0.54 -10.15
N ARG A 79 -13.76 -1.25 -9.97
CA ARG A 79 -13.95 -2.19 -8.86
C ARG A 79 -12.88 -3.28 -8.84
N TRP A 80 -12.51 -3.84 -10.00
CA TRP A 80 -11.46 -4.86 -10.08
C TRP A 80 -10.07 -4.30 -9.79
N LEU A 81 -9.79 -3.05 -10.19
CA LEU A 81 -8.54 -2.37 -9.81
C LEU A 81 -8.47 -2.17 -8.29
N VAL A 82 -9.51 -1.61 -7.69
CA VAL A 82 -9.60 -1.38 -6.23
C VAL A 82 -9.49 -2.72 -5.47
N LEU A 83 -10.15 -3.77 -5.96
CA LEU A 83 -10.05 -5.10 -5.36
C LEU A 83 -8.62 -5.65 -5.44
N GLY A 84 -7.94 -5.50 -6.59
CA GLY A 84 -6.54 -5.89 -6.74
C GLY A 84 -5.62 -5.15 -5.77
N MET A 85 -5.82 -3.83 -5.62
CA MET A 85 -5.08 -3.02 -4.65
C MET A 85 -5.33 -3.50 -3.21
N LEU A 86 -6.59 -3.77 -2.85
CA LEU A 86 -6.94 -4.26 -1.52
C LEU A 86 -6.32 -5.63 -1.23
N CYS A 87 -6.34 -6.55 -2.20
CA CYS A 87 -5.67 -7.84 -2.09
C CYS A 87 -4.16 -7.68 -1.89
N CYS A 88 -3.52 -6.73 -2.57
CA CYS A 88 -2.10 -6.44 -2.36
C CYS A 88 -1.80 -5.98 -0.93
N VAL A 89 -2.64 -5.13 -0.33
CA VAL A 89 -2.50 -4.71 1.07
C VAL A 89 -2.66 -5.89 2.02
N LEU A 90 -3.72 -6.69 1.83
CA LEU A 90 -4.03 -7.81 2.71
C LEU A 90 -2.94 -8.88 2.68
N ILE A 91 -2.44 -9.23 1.50
CA ILE A 91 -1.38 -10.24 1.36
C ILE A 91 -0.02 -9.63 1.74
N GLY A 92 0.32 -8.49 1.15
CA GLY A 92 1.63 -7.85 1.30
C GLY A 92 1.92 -7.38 2.72
N TYR A 93 0.96 -6.78 3.40
CA TYR A 93 1.13 -6.34 4.78
C TYR A 93 0.62 -7.38 5.78
N PHE A 94 -0.69 -7.63 5.82
CA PHE A 94 -1.28 -8.48 6.87
C PHE A 94 -0.86 -9.95 6.77
N GLY A 95 -0.59 -10.44 5.56
CA GLY A 95 -0.07 -11.79 5.31
C GLY A 95 1.42 -11.92 5.63
N LEU A 96 2.27 -11.02 5.16
CA LEU A 96 3.74 -11.19 5.25
C LEU A 96 4.39 -10.52 6.48
N GLN A 97 3.83 -9.41 6.98
CA GLN A 97 4.41 -8.67 8.10
C GLN A 97 4.59 -9.50 9.38
N PRO A 98 3.63 -10.35 9.81
CA PRO A 98 3.80 -11.16 11.02
C PRO A 98 5.05 -12.06 10.97
N PHE A 99 5.36 -12.61 9.79
CA PHE A 99 6.55 -13.44 9.60
C PHE A 99 7.84 -12.61 9.69
N MET A 100 7.87 -11.42 9.09
CA MET A 100 9.01 -10.51 9.20
C MET A 100 9.27 -10.07 10.64
N GLU A 101 8.22 -9.71 11.39
CA GLU A 101 8.33 -9.37 12.82
C GLU A 101 8.82 -10.56 13.65
N SER A 102 8.34 -11.77 13.36
CA SER A 102 8.82 -12.98 14.06
C SER A 102 10.34 -13.18 13.91
N LEU A 103 10.91 -12.84 12.76
CA LEU A 103 12.36 -12.93 12.52
C LEU A 103 13.12 -11.79 13.22
N ARG A 104 12.55 -10.58 13.28
CA ARG A 104 13.11 -9.46 14.05
C ARG A 104 13.18 -9.79 15.54
N HIS A 105 12.09 -10.30 16.13
CA HIS A 105 12.07 -10.67 17.54
C HIS A 105 13.10 -11.77 17.87
N LYS A 106 13.26 -12.77 16.99
CA LYS A 106 14.29 -13.80 17.16
C LYS A 106 15.71 -13.22 17.09
N ALA A 107 15.96 -12.27 16.20
CA ALA A 107 17.24 -11.56 16.12
C ALA A 107 17.52 -10.74 17.39
N GLN A 108 16.52 -9.99 17.86
CA GLN A 108 16.60 -9.19 19.09
C GLN A 108 16.85 -10.05 20.34
N ALA A 109 16.27 -11.25 20.42
CA ALA A 109 16.54 -12.19 21.51
C ALA A 109 18.01 -12.64 21.57
N MET A 110 18.77 -12.50 20.47
CA MET A 110 20.22 -12.74 20.42
C MET A 110 21.04 -11.45 20.60
N GLY A 111 20.40 -10.31 20.86
CA GLY A 111 21.06 -9.00 20.93
C GLY A 111 21.57 -8.47 19.59
N LEU A 112 21.04 -8.98 18.47
CA LEU A 112 21.50 -8.64 17.11
C LEU A 112 20.40 -7.96 16.29
N GLY A 113 20.80 -7.10 15.36
CA GLY A 113 19.92 -6.64 14.29
C GLY A 113 19.62 -7.77 13.31
N VAL A 114 18.43 -7.75 12.67
CA VAL A 114 18.04 -8.80 11.72
C VAL A 114 19.04 -8.96 10.55
N SER A 115 19.72 -7.88 10.15
CA SER A 115 20.75 -7.86 9.11
C SER A 115 22.07 -8.53 9.51
N GLU A 116 22.32 -8.66 10.81
CA GLU A 116 23.52 -9.26 11.40
C GLU A 116 23.24 -10.69 11.92
N SER A 117 21.96 -11.04 12.02
CA SER A 117 21.51 -12.37 12.45
C SER A 117 21.54 -13.43 11.34
N PRO A 118 21.51 -14.73 11.68
CA PRO A 118 21.30 -15.82 10.72
C PRO A 118 19.98 -15.72 9.93
N PHE A 119 19.04 -14.88 10.35
CA PHE A 119 17.74 -14.71 9.70
C PHE A 119 17.75 -13.73 8.53
N ARG A 120 18.87 -13.05 8.25
CA ARG A 120 19.01 -12.03 7.19
C ARG A 120 18.44 -12.48 5.84
N ALA A 121 18.78 -13.67 5.37
CA ALA A 121 18.36 -14.17 4.06
C ALA A 121 16.83 -14.37 3.99
N ARG A 122 16.25 -15.01 5.00
CA ARG A 122 14.78 -15.23 5.08
C ARG A 122 14.03 -13.92 5.21
N PHE A 123 14.53 -13.00 6.03
CA PHE A 123 13.98 -11.66 6.15
C PHE A 123 14.03 -10.92 4.82
N GLY A 124 15.17 -10.95 4.13
CA GLY A 124 15.35 -10.32 2.81
C GLY A 124 14.40 -10.87 1.75
N MET A 125 14.16 -12.19 1.74
CA MET A 125 13.19 -12.82 0.85
C MET A 125 11.76 -12.33 1.13
N LEU A 126 11.31 -12.37 2.39
CA LEU A 126 9.98 -11.89 2.77
C LEU A 126 9.80 -10.40 2.47
N HIS A 127 10.82 -9.59 2.75
CA HIS A 127 10.83 -8.17 2.44
C HIS A 127 10.74 -7.95 0.93
N GLY A 128 11.48 -8.69 0.11
CA GLY A 128 11.41 -8.63 -1.35
C GLY A 128 10.01 -8.96 -1.88
N VAL A 129 9.37 -10.02 -1.38
CA VAL A 129 8.00 -10.38 -1.76
C VAL A 129 7.00 -9.29 -1.34
N SER A 130 7.11 -8.77 -0.12
CA SER A 130 6.28 -7.65 0.35
C SER A 130 6.47 -6.41 -0.52
N SER A 131 7.69 -6.09 -0.92
CA SER A 131 8.01 -4.97 -1.82
C SER A 131 7.43 -5.17 -3.22
N ALA A 132 7.37 -6.40 -3.73
CA ALA A 132 6.71 -6.71 -4.99
C ALA A 132 5.20 -6.46 -4.94
N PHE A 133 4.52 -6.85 -3.84
CA PHE A 133 3.12 -6.50 -3.62
C PHE A 133 2.90 -4.99 -3.51
N TYR A 134 3.79 -4.28 -2.81
CA TYR A 134 3.73 -2.83 -2.68
C TYR A 134 3.91 -2.13 -4.04
N LEU A 135 4.83 -2.60 -4.87
CA LEU A 135 5.05 -2.10 -6.22
C LEU A 135 3.83 -2.36 -7.10
N LEU A 136 3.30 -3.58 -7.09
CA LEU A 136 2.09 -3.91 -7.85
C LEU A 136 0.92 -3.03 -7.43
N GLN A 137 0.69 -2.86 -6.12
CA GLN A 137 -0.33 -1.94 -5.60
C GLN A 137 -0.12 -0.51 -6.10
N SER A 138 1.13 -0.04 -6.12
CA SER A 138 1.48 1.31 -6.58
C SER A 138 1.21 1.51 -8.07
N LEU A 139 1.47 0.50 -8.89
CA LEU A 139 1.14 0.50 -10.32
C LEU A 139 -0.38 0.46 -10.55
N LEU A 140 -1.12 -0.34 -9.77
CA LEU A 140 -2.58 -0.38 -9.84
C LEU A 140 -3.20 0.97 -9.43
N ALA A 141 -2.66 1.62 -8.40
CA ALA A 141 -3.04 2.97 -7.99
C ALA A 141 -2.79 3.99 -9.10
N LEU A 142 -1.65 3.89 -9.80
CA LEU A 142 -1.32 4.75 -10.93
C LEU A 142 -2.33 4.57 -12.07
N VAL A 143 -2.64 3.32 -12.43
CA VAL A 143 -3.66 3.00 -13.45
C VAL A 143 -5.04 3.52 -13.03
N LEU A 144 -5.40 3.41 -11.75
CA LEU A 144 -6.65 3.94 -11.22
C LEU A 144 -6.72 5.46 -11.37
N VAL A 145 -5.68 6.19 -10.95
CA VAL A 145 -5.57 7.65 -11.10
C VAL A 145 -5.63 8.05 -12.58
N TRP A 146 -4.87 7.38 -13.45
CA TRP A 146 -4.84 7.67 -14.88
C TRP A 146 -6.22 7.55 -15.53
N ARG A 147 -6.95 6.47 -15.24
CA ARG A 147 -8.31 6.24 -15.76
C ARG A 147 -9.33 7.25 -15.25
N LEU A 148 -9.09 7.86 -14.10
CA LEU A 148 -9.94 8.91 -13.54
C LEU A 148 -9.60 10.28 -14.14
N ALA A 149 -8.32 10.55 -14.43
CA ALA A 149 -7.83 11.81 -14.97
C ALA A 149 -8.19 12.03 -16.45
N GLY A 150 -8.02 11.02 -17.31
CA GLY A 150 -8.29 11.10 -18.76
C GLY A 150 -9.76 11.34 -19.16
N ARG A 151 -10.64 11.65 -18.19
CA ARG A 151 -12.06 11.92 -18.42
C ARG A 151 -12.46 13.37 -18.13
N ARG A 152 -11.58 14.19 -17.58
CA ARG A 152 -11.82 15.65 -17.52
C ARG A 152 -11.65 16.29 -18.89
N THR A 153 -10.66 15.83 -19.66
CA THR A 153 -10.30 16.39 -20.97
C THR A 153 -11.36 16.16 -22.05
N VAL A 154 -12.10 15.04 -22.01
CA VAL A 154 -13.12 14.72 -23.04
C VAL A 154 -14.46 15.42 -22.80
N ALA A 155 -14.65 16.09 -21.65
CA ALA A 155 -15.89 16.80 -21.33
C ALA A 155 -15.80 18.32 -21.60
N GLU A 156 -14.65 18.82 -22.04
CA GLU A 156 -14.38 20.23 -22.33
C GLU A 156 -14.15 20.52 -23.84
N ASP A 157 -14.21 19.49 -24.70
CA ASP A 157 -14.21 19.57 -26.17
C ASP A 157 -15.59 19.16 -26.74
#